data_AF-A0A972Y1K1-F1
#
_entry.id   AF-A0A972Y1K1-F1
#
_cell.length_a   1.000
_cell.length_b   1.000
_cell.length_c   1.000
_cell.angle_alpha   90.00
_cell.angle_beta   90.00
_cell.angle_gamma   90.00
#
_symmetry.space_group_name_H-M   'P 1'
#
loop_
_entity.id
_entity.type
_entity.pdbx_description
1 polymer ?
#
loop_
_entity_poly.entity_id
_entity_poly.type
_entity_poly.pdbx_seq_one_letter_code
_entity_poly.pdbx_strand_id
1 'polypeptide(L)'
;MSNFTELLPEIIAEAQRLNQLHKDSTEQSLFNELNNLDSKHIEKVRNRYSKADKGRPVNNLRREIGDLLLSGTKFTKEELETIIEERENGSEKQSYKSWGSYSILFPYISMNIPGVKKALQELGNRIIQSLRLESIAARPKVVNFNGPRSFGTDHVWMAIYNNKHAKQTTAIQLFLLIDHAGLSCHLYDRFLDQKLQSITIGSGEAVEEEIIRFFSEFREAIIEDGERKEIRQKNIGVQGAKVYKISHGVKDFNLQEIQYCIDHNIVVIHKETKGLARENKTQYDDFTNAKP
;
A
#
# COMPACT_ATOMS: atom_id res chain seq x y z
N MET A 1 -11.02 -30.69 0.21
CA MET A 1 -10.12 -29.65 0.74
C MET A 1 -10.64 -28.31 0.26
N SER A 2 -10.38 -27.22 1.00
CA SER A 2 -10.76 -25.89 0.52
C SER A 2 -9.78 -25.41 -0.55
N ASN A 3 -10.25 -24.52 -1.43
CA ASN A 3 -9.40 -23.86 -2.43
C ASN A 3 -8.26 -23.03 -1.77
N PHE A 4 -8.37 -22.67 -0.49
CA PHE A 4 -7.32 -21.91 0.19
C PHE A 4 -6.13 -22.78 0.58
N THR A 5 -6.37 -23.94 1.20
CA THR A 5 -5.29 -24.86 1.61
C THR A 5 -4.43 -25.30 0.42
N GLU A 6 -5.07 -25.55 -0.73
CA GLU A 6 -4.40 -25.92 -1.97
C GLU A 6 -3.55 -24.78 -2.55
N LEU A 7 -4.03 -23.53 -2.49
CA LEU A 7 -3.32 -22.36 -3.01
C LEU A 7 -2.23 -21.82 -2.07
N LEU A 8 -2.28 -22.13 -0.77
CA LEU A 8 -1.39 -21.53 0.22
C LEU A 8 0.10 -21.72 -0.11
N PRO A 9 0.60 -22.91 -0.52
CA PRO A 9 1.99 -23.08 -0.89
C PRO A 9 2.42 -22.20 -2.07
N GLU A 10 1.55 -22.06 -3.10
CA GLU A 10 1.83 -21.20 -4.26
C GLU A 10 1.88 -19.72 -3.87
N ILE A 11 0.97 -19.28 -2.98
CA ILE A 11 0.96 -17.91 -2.47
C ILE A 11 2.25 -17.62 -1.69
N ILE A 12 2.69 -18.53 -0.82
CA ILE A 12 3.93 -18.37 -0.05
C ILE A 12 5.14 -18.32 -0.99
N ALA A 13 5.21 -19.20 -1.98
CA ALA A 13 6.31 -19.22 -2.96
C ALA A 13 6.39 -17.89 -3.74
N GLU A 14 5.25 -17.37 -4.19
CA GLU A 14 5.21 -16.08 -4.88
C GLU A 14 5.57 -14.92 -3.96
N ALA A 15 5.11 -14.93 -2.71
CA ALA A 15 5.49 -13.93 -1.71
C ALA A 15 7.01 -13.91 -1.47
N GLN A 16 7.64 -15.08 -1.36
CA GLN A 16 9.09 -15.21 -1.22
C GLN A 16 9.84 -14.68 -2.44
N ARG A 17 9.39 -15.06 -3.65
CA ARG A 17 9.98 -14.59 -4.91
C ARG A 17 9.89 -13.07 -5.04
N LEU A 18 8.70 -12.50 -4.84
CA LEU A 18 8.49 -11.04 -4.93
C LEU A 18 9.26 -10.27 -3.85
N ASN A 19 9.41 -10.82 -2.64
CA ASN A 19 10.22 -10.22 -1.58
C ASN A 19 11.71 -10.14 -1.98
N GLN A 20 12.24 -11.20 -2.61
CA GLN A 20 13.62 -11.20 -3.13
C GLN A 20 13.81 -10.12 -4.19
N LEU A 21 12.88 -10.01 -5.16
CA LEU A 21 12.95 -8.97 -6.19
C LEU A 21 12.85 -7.55 -5.63
N HIS A 22 12.10 -7.36 -4.55
CA HIS A 22 11.88 -6.05 -3.95
C HIS A 22 13.01 -5.62 -2.99
N LYS A 23 13.60 -6.56 -2.25
CA LYS A 23 14.66 -6.28 -1.26
C LYS A 23 16.08 -6.27 -1.84
N ASP A 24 16.27 -6.76 -3.05
CA ASP A 24 17.56 -6.66 -3.75
C ASP A 24 17.91 -5.18 -3.97
N SER A 25 18.84 -4.66 -3.16
CA SER A 25 19.28 -3.25 -3.23
C SER A 25 19.92 -2.88 -4.56
N THR A 26 20.44 -3.87 -5.30
CA THR A 26 21.00 -3.67 -6.64
C THR A 26 19.95 -3.73 -7.73
N GLU A 27 18.76 -4.27 -7.41
CA GLU A 27 17.68 -4.59 -8.35
C GLU A 27 18.09 -5.56 -9.46
N GLN A 28 19.27 -6.18 -9.38
CA GLN A 28 19.78 -7.06 -10.43
C GLN A 28 18.86 -8.25 -10.66
N SER A 29 18.28 -8.81 -9.59
CA SER A 29 17.33 -9.92 -9.65
C SER A 29 16.06 -9.52 -10.41
N LEU A 30 15.56 -8.30 -10.21
CA LEU A 30 14.39 -7.75 -10.88
C LEU A 30 14.61 -7.65 -12.39
N PHE A 31 15.72 -7.04 -12.83
CA PHE A 31 16.02 -6.88 -14.25
C PHE A 31 16.44 -8.20 -14.91
N ASN A 32 17.09 -9.11 -14.17
CA ASN A 32 17.37 -10.45 -14.68
C ASN A 32 16.08 -11.21 -14.97
N GLU A 33 15.10 -11.17 -14.07
CA GLU A 33 13.83 -11.84 -14.30
C GLU A 33 13.07 -11.21 -15.47
N LEU A 34 13.01 -9.88 -15.51
CA LEU A 34 12.34 -9.13 -16.58
C LEU A 34 12.86 -9.53 -17.98
N ASN A 35 14.17 -9.67 -18.13
CA ASN A 35 14.81 -10.04 -19.39
C ASN A 35 14.65 -11.51 -19.79
N ASN A 36 14.18 -12.36 -18.88
CA ASN A 36 13.93 -13.79 -19.14
C ASN A 36 12.43 -14.09 -19.35
N LEU A 37 11.56 -13.07 -19.39
CA LEU A 37 10.14 -13.26 -19.64
C LEU A 37 9.87 -13.73 -21.07
N ASP A 38 8.86 -14.57 -21.23
CA ASP A 38 8.44 -15.01 -22.57
C ASP A 38 7.74 -13.88 -23.34
N SER A 39 7.96 -13.84 -24.65
CA SER A 39 7.41 -12.77 -25.51
C SER A 39 5.88 -12.70 -25.49
N LYS A 40 5.18 -13.84 -25.31
CA LYS A 40 3.70 -13.85 -25.25
C LYS A 40 3.19 -13.15 -24.00
N HIS A 41 3.85 -13.36 -22.86
CA HIS A 41 3.54 -12.66 -21.62
C HIS A 41 3.87 -11.18 -21.71
N ILE A 42 5.04 -10.81 -22.25
CA ILE A 42 5.42 -9.40 -22.47
C ILE A 42 4.36 -8.70 -23.34
N GLU A 43 3.96 -9.31 -24.45
CA GLU A 43 2.93 -8.79 -25.35
C GLU A 43 1.58 -8.65 -24.64
N LYS A 44 1.18 -9.65 -23.85
CA LYS A 44 -0.06 -9.61 -23.05
C LYS A 44 -0.06 -8.44 -22.07
N VAL A 45 1.06 -8.16 -21.39
CA VAL A 45 1.18 -7.05 -20.43
C VAL A 45 1.19 -5.71 -21.17
N ARG A 46 2.03 -5.57 -22.19
CA ARG A 46 2.11 -4.38 -23.06
C ARG A 46 0.74 -3.98 -23.61
N ASN A 47 -0.02 -4.95 -24.12
CA ASN A 47 -1.33 -4.70 -24.73
C ASN A 47 -2.38 -4.17 -23.74
N ARG A 48 -2.25 -4.43 -22.43
CA ARG A 48 -3.11 -3.81 -21.39
C ARG A 48 -2.98 -2.29 -21.37
N TYR A 49 -1.84 -1.76 -21.83
CA TYR A 49 -1.51 -0.34 -21.85
C TYR A 49 -1.56 0.26 -23.27
N SER A 50 -2.03 -0.49 -24.27
CA SER A 50 -2.12 -0.05 -25.67
C SER A 50 -2.96 1.22 -25.88
N LYS A 51 -3.97 1.44 -25.01
CA LYS A 51 -4.83 2.63 -25.02
C LYS A 51 -4.44 3.69 -23.99
N ALA A 52 -3.24 3.61 -23.42
CA ALA A 52 -2.79 4.62 -22.46
C ALA A 52 -2.72 5.99 -23.16
N ASP A 53 -3.43 6.97 -22.60
CA ASP A 53 -3.45 8.34 -23.10
C ASP A 53 -2.29 9.17 -22.51
N LYS A 54 -2.11 10.39 -23.01
CA LYS A 54 -1.10 11.34 -22.51
C LYS A 54 -1.25 11.67 -21.01
N GLY A 55 -2.42 11.42 -20.41
CA GLY A 55 -2.70 11.68 -18.99
C GLY A 55 -2.22 10.59 -18.04
N ARG A 56 -1.67 9.47 -18.55
CA ARG A 56 -1.21 8.31 -17.76
C ARG A 56 0.26 7.99 -18.02
N PRO A 57 1.20 8.84 -17.56
CA PRO A 57 2.63 8.74 -17.88
C PRO A 57 3.24 7.37 -17.57
N VAL A 58 2.93 6.79 -16.41
CA VAL A 58 3.44 5.46 -16.02
C VAL A 58 2.92 4.33 -16.90
N ASN A 59 1.67 4.41 -17.35
CA ASN A 59 1.14 3.40 -18.27
C ASN A 59 1.79 3.51 -19.66
N ASN A 60 2.09 4.73 -20.11
CA ASN A 60 2.85 4.95 -21.34
C ASN A 60 4.28 4.42 -21.23
N LEU A 61 4.93 4.62 -20.08
CA LEU A 61 6.25 4.07 -19.81
C LEU A 61 6.21 2.53 -19.84
N ARG A 62 5.23 1.92 -19.16
CA ARG A 62 5.07 0.45 -19.19
C ARG A 62 4.86 -0.09 -20.60
N ARG A 63 4.10 0.61 -21.46
CA ARG A 63 3.95 0.21 -22.87
C ARG A 63 5.29 0.22 -23.61
N GLU A 64 6.06 1.30 -23.47
CA GLU A 64 7.38 1.45 -24.10
C GLU A 64 8.39 0.41 -23.61
N ILE A 65 8.44 0.13 -22.31
CA ILE A 65 9.25 -0.97 -21.77
C ILE A 65 8.88 -2.29 -22.45
N GLY A 66 7.58 -2.54 -22.68
CA GLY A 66 7.13 -3.71 -23.42
C GLY A 66 7.58 -3.72 -24.89
N ASP A 67 7.62 -2.56 -25.55
CA ASP A 67 8.18 -2.43 -26.91
C ASP A 67 9.69 -2.77 -26.93
N LEU A 68 10.44 -2.29 -25.94
CA LEU A 68 11.88 -2.55 -25.80
C LEU A 68 12.19 -4.02 -25.47
N LEU A 69 11.43 -4.63 -24.56
CA LEU A 69 11.62 -6.05 -24.22
C LEU A 69 11.33 -6.96 -25.42
N LEU A 70 10.36 -6.59 -26.28
CA LEU A 70 10.04 -7.36 -27.49
C LEU A 70 11.07 -7.18 -28.61
N SER A 71 11.91 -6.15 -28.60
CA SER A 71 12.97 -5.97 -29.60
C SER A 71 14.16 -6.90 -29.37
N GLY A 72 14.22 -7.59 -28.22
CA GLY A 72 15.30 -8.50 -27.84
C GLY A 72 16.51 -7.81 -27.21
N THR A 73 16.44 -6.50 -26.96
CA THR A 73 17.46 -5.77 -26.21
C THR A 73 17.36 -6.09 -24.71
N LYS A 74 18.51 -6.31 -24.06
CA LYS A 74 18.57 -6.50 -22.61
C LYS A 74 18.26 -5.18 -21.91
N PHE A 75 17.11 -5.12 -21.24
CA PHE A 75 16.65 -3.94 -20.52
C PHE A 75 17.33 -3.80 -19.15
N THR A 76 17.91 -2.63 -18.84
CA THR A 76 18.63 -2.39 -17.57
C THR A 76 17.99 -1.29 -16.72
N LYS A 77 18.50 -1.14 -15.48
CA LYS A 77 18.08 -0.08 -14.56
C LYS A 77 18.43 1.30 -15.12
N GLU A 78 19.64 1.44 -15.65
CA GLU A 78 20.15 2.68 -16.21
C GLU A 78 19.30 3.14 -17.41
N GLU A 79 18.84 2.20 -18.23
CA GLU A 79 17.93 2.51 -19.33
C GLU A 79 16.56 2.98 -18.83
N LEU A 80 16.01 2.34 -17.80
CA LEU A 80 14.77 2.80 -17.17
C LEU A 80 14.91 4.21 -16.60
N GLU A 81 15.98 4.48 -15.88
CA GLU A 81 16.28 5.80 -15.29
C GLU A 81 16.45 6.86 -16.38
N THR A 82 17.20 6.55 -17.45
CA THR A 82 17.37 7.45 -18.60
C THR A 82 16.03 7.82 -19.24
N ILE A 83 15.15 6.84 -19.49
CA ILE A 83 13.82 7.11 -20.07
C ILE A 83 12.98 7.99 -19.13
N ILE A 84 13.06 7.77 -17.81
CA ILE A 84 12.34 8.59 -16.82
C ILE A 84 12.87 10.02 -16.84
N GLU A 85 14.19 10.20 -16.79
CA GLU A 85 14.84 11.51 -16.81
C GLU A 85 14.49 12.29 -18.07
N GLU A 86 14.57 11.67 -19.24
CA GLU A 86 14.20 12.29 -20.52
C GLU A 86 12.73 12.76 -20.54
N ARG A 87 11.84 11.99 -19.91
CA ARG A 87 10.40 12.32 -19.83
C ARG A 87 10.08 13.39 -18.79
N GLU A 88 10.90 13.52 -17.76
CA GLU A 88 10.75 14.57 -16.74
C GLU A 88 11.51 15.85 -17.09
N ASN A 89 12.46 15.79 -18.02
CA ASN A 89 13.19 16.95 -18.50
C ASN A 89 12.25 18.00 -19.11
N GLY A 90 12.25 19.22 -18.54
CA GLY A 90 11.35 20.30 -18.95
C GLY A 90 9.88 20.11 -18.54
N SER A 91 9.52 19.04 -17.81
CA SER A 91 8.17 18.83 -17.29
C SER A 91 7.97 19.55 -15.95
N GLU A 92 6.91 20.37 -15.85
CA GLU A 92 6.49 20.96 -14.57
C GLU A 92 6.01 19.90 -13.56
N LYS A 93 5.66 18.69 -14.02
CA LYS A 93 5.14 17.60 -13.18
C LYS A 93 6.08 16.41 -13.15
N GLN A 94 6.57 16.12 -11.95
CA GLN A 94 7.39 14.95 -11.62
C GLN A 94 6.47 13.73 -11.41
N SER A 95 6.08 13.11 -12.52
CA SER A 95 5.04 12.07 -12.56
C SER A 95 5.53 10.71 -12.04
N TYR A 96 6.84 10.50 -11.99
CA TYR A 96 7.46 9.23 -11.60
C TYR A 96 8.02 9.25 -10.17
N LYS A 97 8.10 10.41 -9.51
CA LYS A 97 8.67 10.59 -8.16
C LYS A 97 8.20 9.60 -7.07
N SER A 98 6.99 9.06 -7.20
CA SER A 98 6.41 8.10 -6.23
C SER A 98 6.54 6.63 -6.65
N TRP A 99 7.22 6.35 -7.75
CA TRP A 99 7.34 5.05 -8.36
C TRP A 99 8.80 4.59 -8.37
N GLY A 100 9.10 3.47 -7.71
CA GLY A 100 10.37 2.77 -7.88
C GLY A 100 10.32 1.79 -9.06
N SER A 101 11.48 1.30 -9.51
CA SER A 101 11.59 0.33 -10.60
C SER A 101 10.68 -0.88 -10.39
N TYR A 102 10.69 -1.46 -9.18
CA TYR A 102 9.82 -2.58 -8.82
C TYR A 102 8.35 -2.27 -9.10
N SER A 103 7.84 -1.11 -8.68
CA SER A 103 6.43 -0.75 -8.91
C SER A 103 6.10 -0.48 -10.37
N ILE A 104 7.04 0.09 -11.13
CA ILE A 104 6.87 0.31 -12.57
C ILE A 104 6.80 -1.04 -13.30
N LEU A 105 7.71 -1.95 -12.96
CA LEU A 105 7.91 -3.25 -13.61
C LEU A 105 7.00 -4.36 -13.07
N PHE A 106 6.35 -4.15 -11.92
CA PHE A 106 5.48 -5.14 -11.27
C PHE A 106 4.49 -5.84 -12.22
N PRO A 107 3.80 -5.15 -13.16
CA PRO A 107 2.87 -5.81 -14.08
C PRO A 107 3.51 -6.86 -14.99
N TYR A 108 4.82 -6.78 -15.24
CA TYR A 108 5.59 -7.74 -16.03
C TYR A 108 6.08 -8.92 -15.19
N ILE A 109 6.49 -8.70 -13.93
CA ILE A 109 7.04 -9.77 -13.08
C ILE A 109 5.97 -10.50 -12.26
N SER A 110 4.81 -9.89 -12.04
CA SER A 110 3.77 -10.48 -11.18
C SER A 110 3.17 -11.75 -11.78
N MET A 111 3.18 -12.84 -11.02
CA MET A 111 2.44 -14.04 -11.38
C MET A 111 0.98 -13.85 -11.00
N ASN A 112 0.09 -14.05 -11.96
CA ASN A 112 -1.34 -14.09 -11.67
C ASN A 112 -1.69 -15.48 -11.15
N ILE A 113 -1.67 -15.67 -9.84
CA ILE A 113 -2.23 -16.87 -9.19
C ILE A 113 -3.76 -16.74 -9.21
N PRO A 114 -4.47 -17.48 -10.08
CA PRO A 114 -5.92 -17.34 -10.20
C PRO A 114 -6.60 -17.80 -8.91
N GLY A 115 -7.68 -17.13 -8.52
CA GLY A 115 -8.51 -17.60 -7.41
C GLY A 115 -8.07 -17.18 -6.01
N VAL A 116 -6.86 -16.63 -5.79
CA VAL A 116 -6.39 -16.18 -4.45
C VAL A 116 -7.42 -15.29 -3.74
N LYS A 117 -7.92 -14.27 -4.44
CA LYS A 117 -8.92 -13.36 -3.87
C LYS A 117 -10.22 -14.08 -3.50
N LYS A 118 -10.66 -15.03 -4.32
CA LYS A 118 -11.88 -15.80 -4.10
C LYS A 118 -11.69 -16.76 -2.92
N ALA A 119 -10.59 -17.51 -2.88
CA ALA A 119 -10.27 -18.43 -1.81
C ALA A 119 -10.18 -17.73 -0.44
N LEU A 120 -9.49 -16.58 -0.36
CA LEU A 120 -9.45 -15.78 0.86
C LEU A 120 -10.83 -15.22 1.25
N GLN A 121 -11.65 -14.77 0.29
CA GLN A 121 -13.01 -14.32 0.59
C GLN A 121 -13.88 -15.46 1.13
N GLU A 122 -13.77 -16.66 0.56
CA GLU A 122 -14.50 -17.84 1.02
C GLU A 122 -14.06 -18.27 2.41
N LEU A 123 -12.75 -18.27 2.69
CA LEU A 123 -12.21 -18.49 4.04
C LEU A 123 -12.73 -17.45 5.02
N GLY A 124 -12.70 -16.17 4.65
CA GLY A 124 -13.23 -15.10 5.50
C GLY A 124 -14.70 -15.25 5.83
N ASN A 125 -15.51 -15.68 4.85
CA ASN A 125 -16.92 -15.97 5.08
C ASN A 125 -17.12 -17.17 6.02
N ARG A 126 -16.30 -18.23 5.89
CA ARG A 126 -16.31 -19.38 6.82
C ARG A 126 -15.94 -18.96 8.25
N ILE A 127 -14.95 -18.08 8.42
CA ILE A 127 -14.61 -17.51 9.72
C ILE A 127 -15.80 -16.74 10.29
N ILE A 128 -16.41 -15.84 9.52
CA ILE A 128 -17.58 -15.07 9.96
C ILE A 128 -18.72 -15.99 10.43
N GLN A 129 -19.02 -17.05 9.67
CA GLN A 129 -20.06 -18.03 10.02
C GLN A 129 -19.70 -18.82 11.28
N SER A 130 -18.47 -19.33 11.35
CA SER A 130 -18.00 -20.15 12.49
C SER A 130 -18.02 -19.35 13.80
N LEU A 131 -17.72 -18.05 13.72
CA LEU A 131 -17.70 -17.12 14.86
C LEU A 131 -19.07 -16.46 15.11
N ARG A 132 -20.10 -16.76 14.30
CA ARG A 132 -21.45 -16.15 14.39
C ARG A 132 -21.42 -14.62 14.36
N LEU A 133 -20.73 -14.06 13.35
CA LEU A 133 -20.53 -12.62 13.16
C LEU A 133 -21.30 -12.07 11.93
N GLU A 134 -22.26 -12.80 11.37
CA GLU A 134 -22.90 -12.48 10.08
C GLU A 134 -23.60 -11.11 10.06
N SER A 135 -24.19 -10.69 11.18
CA SER A 135 -24.85 -9.39 11.33
C SER A 135 -23.91 -8.28 11.81
N ILE A 136 -22.70 -8.63 12.24
CA ILE A 136 -21.75 -7.73 12.91
C ILE A 136 -20.55 -7.40 12.03
N ALA A 137 -20.01 -8.38 11.31
CA ALA A 137 -18.82 -8.20 10.51
C ALA A 137 -19.14 -7.57 9.15
N ALA A 138 -18.22 -6.72 8.67
CA ALA A 138 -18.18 -6.33 7.28
C ALA A 138 -17.74 -7.52 6.41
N ARG A 139 -18.07 -7.47 5.12
CA ARG A 139 -17.56 -8.45 4.14
C ARG A 139 -16.02 -8.49 4.19
N PRO A 140 -15.37 -9.68 4.14
CA PRO A 140 -13.93 -9.80 4.20
C PRO A 140 -13.22 -8.91 3.17
N LYS A 141 -12.34 -8.04 3.66
CA LYS A 141 -11.51 -7.18 2.80
C LYS A 141 -10.25 -7.94 2.43
N VAL A 142 -10.08 -8.22 1.14
CA VAL A 142 -8.90 -8.93 0.62
C VAL A 142 -8.07 -8.02 -0.27
N VAL A 143 -6.75 -8.07 -0.10
CA VAL A 143 -5.76 -7.44 -0.98
C VAL A 143 -4.78 -8.52 -1.43
N ASN A 144 -4.58 -8.59 -2.75
CA ASN A 144 -3.64 -9.51 -3.39
C ASN A 144 -2.30 -8.79 -3.69
N PHE A 145 -1.39 -9.48 -4.38
CA PHE A 145 -0.06 -8.96 -4.71
C PHE A 145 -0.05 -7.66 -5.53
N ASN A 146 -1.15 -7.25 -6.16
CA ASN A 146 -1.22 -5.91 -6.78
C ASN A 146 -1.07 -4.78 -5.73
N GLY A 147 -1.42 -5.06 -4.48
CA GLY A 147 -1.48 -4.08 -3.41
C GLY A 147 -2.65 -3.10 -3.57
N PRO A 148 -2.85 -2.21 -2.58
CA PRO A 148 -4.00 -1.30 -2.56
C PRO A 148 -3.94 -0.21 -3.65
N ARG A 149 -2.74 0.10 -4.18
CA ARG A 149 -2.51 1.13 -5.21
C ARG A 149 -2.00 0.58 -6.55
N SER A 150 -2.01 -0.74 -6.75
CA SER A 150 -1.44 -1.38 -7.95
C SER A 150 0.06 -1.08 -8.15
N PHE A 151 0.79 -0.89 -7.05
CA PHE A 151 2.25 -0.73 -7.04
C PHE A 151 2.98 -2.07 -6.96
N GLY A 152 2.24 -3.16 -6.79
CA GLY A 152 2.84 -4.43 -6.43
C GLY A 152 3.16 -4.49 -4.95
N THR A 153 3.16 -5.70 -4.42
CA THR A 153 3.58 -6.02 -3.07
C THR A 153 3.96 -7.50 -3.03
N ASP A 154 4.65 -7.91 -1.99
CA ASP A 154 5.17 -9.25 -1.74
C ASP A 154 4.30 -10.04 -0.75
N HIS A 155 3.11 -9.54 -0.46
CA HIS A 155 2.21 -10.18 0.49
C HIS A 155 0.75 -10.06 0.07
N VAL A 156 -0.07 -10.97 0.59
CA VAL A 156 -1.52 -10.91 0.50
C VAL A 156 -2.12 -10.88 1.89
N TRP A 157 -3.26 -10.23 2.04
CA TRP A 157 -3.91 -10.16 3.33
C TRP A 157 -5.42 -10.11 3.24
N MET A 158 -6.05 -10.50 4.34
CA MET A 158 -7.47 -10.42 4.57
C MET A 158 -7.75 -9.78 5.93
N ALA A 159 -8.75 -8.90 5.98
CA ALA A 159 -9.25 -8.34 7.24
C ALA A 159 -10.76 -8.59 7.37
N ILE A 160 -11.17 -9.02 8.56
CA ILE A 160 -12.57 -9.05 9.02
C ILE A 160 -12.68 -8.11 10.21
N TYR A 161 -13.67 -7.23 10.18
CA TYR A 161 -13.84 -6.16 11.17
C TYR A 161 -15.31 -5.80 11.32
N ASN A 162 -15.67 -5.08 12.38
CA ASN A 162 -17.04 -4.67 12.67
C ASN A 162 -17.60 -3.71 11.60
N ASN A 163 -18.81 -3.98 11.10
CA ASN A 163 -19.47 -3.20 10.05
C ASN A 163 -19.93 -1.80 10.50
N LYS A 164 -19.87 -1.49 11.80
CA LYS A 164 -20.01 -0.13 12.32
C LYS A 164 -18.91 0.80 11.80
N HIS A 165 -17.74 0.29 11.46
CA HIS A 165 -16.66 1.12 10.93
C HIS A 165 -16.85 1.39 9.43
N ALA A 166 -16.88 2.67 9.05
CA ALA A 166 -16.92 3.08 7.65
C ALA A 166 -15.70 2.58 6.83
N LYS A 167 -14.57 2.35 7.49
CA LYS A 167 -13.33 1.86 6.87
C LYS A 167 -12.65 0.86 7.78
N GLN A 168 -12.02 -0.17 7.19
CA GLN A 168 -11.15 -1.10 7.92
C GLN A 168 -10.05 -0.38 8.72
N THR A 169 -9.55 0.76 8.23
CA THR A 169 -8.43 1.49 8.86
C THR A 169 -8.70 2.01 10.27
N THR A 170 -9.96 2.06 10.70
CA THR A 170 -10.33 2.57 12.02
C THR A 170 -10.76 1.48 13.00
N ALA A 171 -10.64 0.22 12.62
CA ALA A 171 -11.20 -0.91 13.37
C ALA A 171 -10.11 -1.83 13.95
N ILE A 172 -10.47 -2.55 15.01
CA ILE A 172 -9.86 -3.81 15.37
C ILE A 172 -10.24 -4.87 14.33
N GLN A 173 -9.30 -5.73 13.98
CA GLN A 173 -9.43 -6.68 12.88
C GLN A 173 -8.97 -8.08 13.27
N LEU A 174 -9.71 -9.07 12.80
CA LEU A 174 -9.16 -10.41 12.56
C LEU A 174 -8.38 -10.31 11.25
N PHE A 175 -7.06 -10.26 11.35
CA PHE A 175 -6.18 -9.96 10.23
C PHE A 175 -5.33 -11.18 9.89
N LEU A 176 -5.42 -11.63 8.65
CA LEU A 176 -4.63 -12.72 8.09
C LEU A 176 -3.63 -12.13 7.09
N LEU A 177 -2.35 -12.49 7.23
CA LEU A 177 -1.26 -12.06 6.37
C LEU A 177 -0.51 -13.28 5.85
N ILE A 178 -0.25 -13.31 4.55
CA ILE A 178 0.66 -14.26 3.93
C ILE A 178 1.75 -13.47 3.22
N ASP A 179 2.99 -13.61 3.68
CA ASP A 179 4.16 -12.95 3.13
C ASP A 179 5.34 -13.93 3.00
N HIS A 180 6.54 -13.41 2.73
CA HIS A 180 7.76 -14.21 2.62
C HIS A 180 8.07 -15.11 3.84
N ALA A 181 7.59 -14.75 5.04
CA ALA A 181 7.78 -15.52 6.26
C ALA A 181 6.69 -16.60 6.46
N GLY A 182 5.68 -16.64 5.59
CA GLY A 182 4.60 -17.62 5.62
C GLY A 182 3.26 -17.00 6.02
N LEU A 183 2.39 -17.83 6.60
CA LEU A 183 1.05 -17.44 7.05
C LEU A 183 1.07 -17.02 8.52
N SER A 184 0.50 -15.84 8.80
CA SER A 184 0.29 -15.36 10.15
C SER A 184 -1.12 -14.79 10.33
N CYS A 185 -1.62 -14.91 11.55
CA CYS A 185 -2.91 -14.36 11.96
C CYS A 185 -2.70 -13.43 13.15
N HIS A 186 -3.48 -12.36 13.19
CA HIS A 186 -3.34 -11.29 14.16
C HIS A 186 -4.71 -10.78 14.62
N LEU A 187 -4.83 -10.47 15.91
CA LEU A 187 -5.75 -9.44 16.35
C LEU A 187 -5.04 -8.09 16.16
N TYR A 188 -5.52 -7.28 15.23
CA TYR A 188 -4.83 -6.08 14.79
C TYR A 188 -5.67 -4.84 15.04
N ASP A 189 -5.22 -3.95 15.92
CA ASP A 189 -5.76 -2.61 16.02
C ASP A 189 -5.19 -1.77 14.88
N ARG A 190 -5.94 -1.69 13.77
CA ARG A 190 -5.46 -1.00 12.58
C ARG A 190 -5.35 0.50 12.78
N PHE A 191 -6.17 1.05 13.68
CA PHE A 191 -6.19 2.48 13.98
C PHE A 191 -4.90 2.91 14.70
N LEU A 192 -4.44 2.09 15.65
CA LEU A 192 -3.19 2.30 16.38
C LEU A 192 -1.96 1.68 15.71
N ASP A 193 -2.16 0.95 14.61
CA ASP A 193 -1.13 0.19 13.91
C ASP A 193 -0.44 -0.85 14.81
N GLN A 194 -1.20 -1.51 15.69
CA GLN A 194 -0.68 -2.43 16.70
C GLN A 194 -1.24 -3.85 16.57
N LYS A 195 -0.35 -4.84 16.40
CA LYS A 195 -0.69 -6.26 16.49
C LYS A 195 -0.82 -6.65 17.96
N LEU A 196 -2.05 -6.75 18.46
CA LEU A 196 -2.36 -7.04 19.86
C LEU A 196 -2.04 -8.49 20.24
N GLN A 197 -2.32 -9.42 19.32
CA GLN A 197 -2.01 -10.84 19.44
C GLN A 197 -1.60 -11.38 18.08
N SER A 198 -0.73 -12.39 18.05
CA SER A 198 -0.17 -12.94 16.81
C SER A 198 0.10 -14.44 16.93
N ILE A 199 -0.13 -15.17 15.85
CA ILE A 199 0.34 -16.54 15.67
C ILE A 199 0.86 -16.72 14.24
N THR A 200 1.90 -17.52 14.09
CA THR A 200 2.32 -18.06 12.78
C THR A 200 1.73 -19.45 12.63
N ILE A 201 1.10 -19.72 11.50
CA ILE A 201 0.45 -21.00 11.22
C ILE A 201 1.24 -21.70 10.13
N GLY A 202 1.55 -22.98 10.33
CA GLY A 202 2.26 -23.80 9.36
C GLY A 202 1.42 -24.09 8.11
N SER A 203 2.04 -24.69 7.10
CA SER A 203 1.32 -25.30 5.98
C SER A 203 0.90 -26.72 6.36
N GLY A 204 -0.37 -27.06 6.16
CA GLY A 204 -0.90 -28.39 6.47
C GLY A 204 -2.41 -28.51 6.22
N GLU A 205 -2.94 -29.73 6.29
CA GLU A 205 -4.36 -29.99 6.03
C GLU A 205 -5.30 -29.27 7.01
N ALA A 206 -4.84 -29.07 8.26
CA ALA A 206 -5.61 -28.43 9.33
C ALA A 206 -5.50 -26.88 9.36
N VAL A 207 -4.86 -26.26 8.36
CA VAL A 207 -4.54 -24.81 8.40
C VAL A 207 -5.77 -23.93 8.65
N GLU A 208 -6.92 -24.24 8.05
CA GLU A 208 -8.14 -23.44 8.26
C GLU A 208 -8.71 -23.59 9.67
N GLU A 209 -8.64 -24.78 10.23
CA GLU A 209 -9.10 -25.07 11.59
C GLU A 209 -8.24 -24.31 12.61
N GLU A 210 -6.93 -24.24 12.38
CA GLU A 210 -6.01 -23.45 13.21
C GLU A 210 -6.31 -21.96 13.13
N ILE A 211 -6.58 -21.42 11.93
CA ILE A 211 -6.98 -20.02 11.73
C ILE A 211 -8.27 -19.71 12.50
N ILE A 212 -9.31 -20.54 12.33
CA ILE A 212 -10.62 -20.35 12.98
C ILE A 212 -10.47 -20.46 14.49
N ARG A 213 -9.70 -21.44 14.99
CA ARG A 213 -9.42 -21.62 16.41
C ARG A 213 -8.77 -20.37 17.00
N PHE A 214 -7.71 -19.86 16.38
CA PHE A 214 -7.05 -18.63 16.83
C PHE A 214 -8.01 -17.44 16.86
N PHE A 215 -8.77 -17.20 15.78
CA PHE A 215 -9.68 -16.06 15.75
C PHE A 215 -10.89 -16.19 16.68
N SER A 216 -11.27 -17.41 17.06
CA SER A 216 -12.40 -17.63 17.97
C SER A 216 -12.19 -16.99 19.35
N GLU A 217 -10.92 -16.87 19.79
CA GLU A 217 -10.55 -16.22 21.05
C GLU A 217 -10.84 -14.72 21.06
N PHE A 218 -10.97 -14.10 19.88
CA PHE A 218 -11.12 -12.65 19.72
C PHE A 218 -12.49 -12.24 19.18
N ARG A 219 -13.47 -13.15 19.22
CA ARG A 219 -14.85 -12.87 18.77
C ARG A 219 -15.43 -11.64 19.46
N GLU A 220 -15.36 -11.57 20.79
CA GLU A 220 -15.95 -10.46 21.56
C GLU A 220 -15.28 -9.13 21.23
N ALA A 221 -13.96 -9.12 20.99
CA ALA A 221 -13.24 -7.91 20.60
C ALA A 221 -13.80 -7.29 19.31
N ILE A 222 -14.27 -8.11 18.35
CA ILE A 222 -14.92 -7.61 17.14
C ILE A 222 -16.34 -7.09 17.41
N ILE A 223 -17.09 -7.74 18.31
CA ILE A 223 -18.47 -7.34 18.64
C ILE A 223 -18.49 -6.01 19.40
N GLU A 224 -17.57 -5.85 20.34
CA GLU A 224 -17.45 -4.69 21.21
C GLU A 224 -16.77 -3.50 20.53
N ASP A 225 -15.99 -3.71 19.45
CA ASP A 225 -15.36 -2.62 18.71
C ASP A 225 -16.42 -1.70 18.09
N GLY A 226 -16.48 -0.48 18.60
CA GLY A 226 -17.40 0.56 18.19
C GLY A 226 -16.75 1.60 17.30
N GLU A 227 -17.57 2.43 16.64
CA GLU A 227 -17.10 3.47 15.73
C GLU A 227 -15.99 4.33 16.33
N ARG A 228 -14.81 4.27 15.70
CA ARG A 228 -13.75 5.25 15.91
C ARG A 228 -13.77 6.24 14.78
N LYS A 229 -13.87 7.52 15.13
CA LYS A 229 -13.64 8.59 14.16
C LYS A 229 -12.14 8.67 13.91
N GLU A 230 -11.76 8.58 12.65
CA GLU A 230 -10.43 8.94 12.18
C GLU A 230 -10.23 10.44 12.45
N ILE A 231 -9.87 10.80 13.68
CA ILE A 231 -9.33 12.12 13.95
C ILE A 231 -7.99 12.08 13.22
N ARG A 232 -7.91 12.79 12.08
CA ARG A 232 -6.64 13.04 11.41
C ARG A 232 -5.79 13.91 12.34
N GLN A 233 -5.27 13.32 13.40
CA GLN A 233 -4.17 13.91 14.15
C GLN A 233 -2.99 13.89 13.19
N LYS A 234 -2.72 15.04 12.57
CA LYS A 234 -1.39 15.27 12.02
C LYS A 234 -0.48 15.33 13.24
N ASN A 235 0.26 14.26 13.47
CA ASN A 235 1.45 14.33 14.31
C ASN A 235 2.46 15.23 13.58
N ILE A 236 2.32 16.53 13.81
CA ILE A 236 3.34 17.51 13.45
C ILE A 236 4.38 17.37 14.56
N GLY A 237 5.27 16.39 14.41
CA GLY A 237 6.20 16.03 15.48
C GLY A 237 7.12 17.20 15.83
N VAL A 238 7.31 17.43 17.12
CA VAL A 238 8.66 17.50 17.71
C VAL A 238 8.59 17.15 19.19
N GLN A 239 9.07 15.98 19.54
CA GLN A 239 9.42 15.68 20.92
C GLN A 239 10.66 16.53 21.26
N GLY A 240 10.48 17.61 22.03
CA GLY A 240 11.55 18.47 22.52
C GLY A 240 11.86 19.74 21.70
N ALA A 241 11.16 20.02 20.61
CA ALA A 241 11.22 21.30 19.89
C ALA A 241 9.82 21.74 19.45
N LYS A 242 9.69 22.92 18.83
CA LYS A 242 8.42 23.43 18.26
C LYS A 242 8.59 23.59 16.74
N VAL A 243 7.62 23.18 15.93
CA VAL A 243 7.67 23.30 14.45
C VAL A 243 7.36 24.72 14.00
N TYR A 244 8.05 25.23 12.98
CA TYR A 244 7.70 26.48 12.28
C TYR A 244 7.45 26.24 10.81
N LYS A 245 6.27 26.63 10.30
CA LYS A 245 6.08 26.82 8.87
C LYS A 245 5.89 28.31 8.60
N ILE A 246 6.90 28.97 8.04
CA ILE A 246 6.76 30.29 7.41
C ILE A 246 6.54 30.05 5.92
N SER A 247 5.31 30.26 5.45
CA SER A 247 4.93 30.00 4.05
C SER A 247 5.01 31.25 3.16
N HIS A 248 5.92 32.20 3.41
CA HIS A 248 5.86 33.50 2.76
C HIS A 248 7.26 34.11 2.58
N GLY A 249 7.51 34.75 1.44
CA GLY A 249 8.76 35.50 1.17
C GLY A 249 8.78 36.85 1.90
N VAL A 250 9.86 37.62 1.73
CA VAL A 250 10.09 38.93 2.38
C VAL A 250 9.02 40.02 2.13
N LYS A 251 7.98 39.70 1.36
CA LYS A 251 6.83 40.54 1.07
C LYS A 251 5.83 40.61 2.24
N ASP A 252 5.69 39.53 3.00
CA ASP A 252 4.69 39.43 4.07
C ASP A 252 5.33 39.53 5.47
N PHE A 253 6.63 39.22 5.59
CA PHE A 253 7.43 39.38 6.81
C PHE A 253 8.82 39.89 6.44
N ASN A 254 9.32 40.90 7.15
CA ASN A 254 10.71 41.31 7.01
C ASN A 254 11.64 40.32 7.75
N LEU A 255 12.95 40.41 7.47
CA LEU A 255 13.93 39.48 8.02
C LEU A 255 14.01 39.51 9.56
N GLN A 256 13.73 40.65 10.19
CA GLN A 256 13.73 40.78 11.66
C GLN A 256 12.54 40.06 12.28
N GLU A 257 11.38 40.13 11.64
CA GLU A 257 10.16 39.43 12.09
C GLU A 257 10.27 37.91 11.90
N ILE A 258 10.90 37.47 10.81
CA ILE A 258 11.24 36.06 10.58
C ILE A 258 12.17 35.55 11.68
N GLN A 259 13.24 36.30 11.98
CA GLN A 259 14.19 35.94 13.02
C GLN A 259 13.52 35.88 14.40
N TYR A 260 12.65 36.84 14.71
CA TYR A 260 11.88 36.85 15.96
C TYR A 260 11.03 35.58 16.13
N CYS A 261 10.36 35.12 15.07
CA CYS A 261 9.54 33.91 15.12
C CYS A 261 10.38 32.64 15.36
N ILE A 262 11.58 32.58 14.76
CA ILE A 262 12.56 31.51 14.96
C ILE A 262 13.03 31.50 16.42
N ASP A 263 13.47 32.65 16.94
CA ASP A 263 14.04 32.77 18.29
C ASP A 263 13.04 32.41 19.39
N HIS A 264 11.77 32.78 19.21
CA HIS A 264 10.72 32.63 20.23
C HIS A 264 9.91 31.36 20.06
N ASN A 265 10.21 30.58 19.04
CA ASN A 265 9.40 29.46 18.68
C ASN A 265 7.89 29.86 18.52
N ILE A 266 7.56 30.79 17.59
CA ILE A 266 6.19 31.13 17.11
C ILE A 266 5.74 30.59 15.71
N VAL A 267 4.69 29.76 15.71
CA VAL A 267 3.69 29.41 14.66
C VAL A 267 3.13 30.50 13.74
N VAL A 268 3.62 30.75 12.51
CA VAL A 268 2.97 31.76 11.63
C VAL A 268 2.43 31.19 10.32
N ILE A 269 1.11 31.09 10.20
CA ILE A 269 0.41 30.67 8.97
C ILE A 269 -0.52 31.79 8.51
N HIS A 270 -0.35 32.27 7.29
CA HIS A 270 -1.26 33.27 6.74
C HIS A 270 -2.61 32.64 6.38
N LYS A 271 -3.71 33.34 6.70
CA LYS A 271 -5.08 32.91 6.38
C LYS A 271 -5.30 32.62 4.88
N GLU A 272 -4.48 33.22 4.02
CA GLU A 272 -4.57 33.09 2.56
C GLU A 272 -3.53 32.14 1.95
N THR A 273 -2.84 31.31 2.77
CA THR A 273 -1.93 30.29 2.24
C THR A 273 -2.72 29.31 1.35
N LYS A 274 -2.67 29.52 0.03
CA LYS A 274 -3.33 28.65 -0.95
C LYS A 274 -2.71 27.25 -0.90
N GLY A 275 -3.55 26.22 -0.85
CA GLY A 275 -3.10 24.84 -1.03
C GLY A 275 -2.49 24.67 -2.42
N LEU A 276 -1.30 24.05 -2.51
CA LEU A 276 -0.63 23.79 -3.80
C LEU A 276 -1.22 22.60 -4.58
N ALA A 277 -2.48 22.20 -4.33
CA ALA A 277 -3.12 21.05 -4.96
C ALA A 277 -4.65 21.17 -5.03
N ARG A 278 -5.30 20.21 -5.69
CA ARG A 278 -6.76 20.08 -5.99
C ARG A 278 -7.72 20.10 -4.78
N GLU A 279 -7.24 20.33 -3.57
CA GLU A 279 -8.06 20.44 -2.38
C GLU A 279 -8.18 21.91 -1.97
N ASN A 280 -9.41 22.41 -1.82
CA ASN A 280 -9.72 23.77 -1.35
C ASN A 280 -9.38 24.00 0.13
N LYS A 281 -8.69 23.05 0.77
CA LYS A 281 -8.36 23.09 2.19
C LYS A 281 -6.95 23.63 2.37
N THR A 282 -6.81 24.71 3.12
CA THR A 282 -5.53 25.33 3.40
C THR A 282 -4.86 24.67 4.61
N GLN A 283 -3.55 24.85 4.75
CA GLN A 283 -2.87 24.43 5.97
C GLN A 283 -3.27 25.30 7.19
N TYR A 284 -3.82 26.49 6.95
CA TYR A 284 -4.49 27.30 7.97
C TYR A 284 -5.74 26.59 8.51
N ASP A 285 -6.57 26.04 7.63
CA ASP A 285 -7.74 25.26 8.03
C ASP A 285 -7.35 23.99 8.80
N ASP A 286 -6.21 23.38 8.48
CA ASP A 286 -5.72 22.24 9.25
C ASP A 286 -5.25 22.62 10.66
N PHE A 287 -4.63 23.80 10.83
CA PHE A 287 -4.16 24.29 12.12
C PHE A 287 -5.30 24.77 13.03
N THR A 288 -6.27 25.50 12.50
CA THR A 288 -7.42 25.99 13.28
C THR A 288 -8.36 24.87 13.73
N ASN A 289 -8.45 23.80 12.94
CA ASN A 289 -9.29 22.65 13.25
C ASN A 289 -8.55 21.54 14.03
N ALA A 290 -7.24 21.66 14.24
CA ALA A 290 -6.50 20.77 15.12
C ALA A 290 -6.87 21.08 16.57
N LYS A 291 -7.47 20.10 17.27
CA LYS A 291 -7.62 20.18 18.72
C LYS A 291 -6.29 19.80 19.40
N PRO A 292 -5.92 20.45 20.52
CA PRO A 292 -4.75 20.06 21.30
C PRO A 292 -4.85 18.62 21.81
#